data_AF-D7N652-F1
#
_entry.id   AF-D7N652-F1
#
_cell.length_a   1.000
_cell.length_b   1.000
_cell.length_c   1.000
_cell.angle_alpha   90.00
_cell.angle_beta   90.00
_cell.angle_gamma   90.00
#
_symmetry.space_group_name_H-M   'P 1'
#
loop_
_entity.id
_entity.type
_entity.pdbx_description
1 polymer ?
#
loop_
_entity_poly.entity_id
_entity_poly.type
_entity_poly.pdbx_seq_one_letter_code
_entity_poly.pdbx_strand_id
1 'polypeptide(L)'
;MKKLKGFTLVELVVVIAIILILVSIAVPKYEKSNLSAQAAAHNVNVKEIKNAAILYLIEHPNEKNVTIEKLSDYFENGIPKPAKALNQENFQISVDDNSNITVTPGTVKVNGKNLEVEK
;
A
#
# COMPACT_ATOMS: atom_id res chain seq x y z
N MET A 1 -21.52 55.96 2.39
CA MET A 1 -20.44 54.94 2.38
C MET A 1 -20.81 53.82 3.35
N LYS A 2 -21.07 52.58 2.86
CA LYS A 2 -21.33 51.42 3.73
C LYS A 2 -20.01 50.99 4.37
N LYS A 3 -19.92 50.97 5.71
CA LYS A 3 -18.77 50.37 6.41
C LYS A 3 -18.82 48.85 6.20
N LEU A 4 -17.83 48.32 5.49
CA LEU A 4 -17.58 46.88 5.43
C LEU A 4 -17.08 46.47 6.82
N LYS A 5 -17.86 45.66 7.54
CA LYS A 5 -17.40 45.05 8.79
C LYS A 5 -16.33 44.03 8.43
N GLY A 6 -15.09 44.28 8.86
CA GLY A 6 -13.99 43.33 8.76
C GLY A 6 -14.10 42.24 9.82
N PHE A 7 -13.40 41.13 9.57
CA PHE A 7 -13.25 40.02 10.50
C PHE A 7 -12.46 40.45 11.75
N THR A 8 -12.88 40.02 12.94
CA THR A 8 -12.16 40.33 14.19
C THR A 8 -11.04 39.32 14.45
N LEU A 9 -9.99 39.74 15.15
CA LEU A 9 -8.90 38.84 15.54
C LEU A 9 -9.39 37.72 16.48
N VAL A 10 -10.37 38.03 17.34
CA VAL A 10 -10.95 37.06 18.28
C VAL A 10 -11.68 35.94 17.52
N GLU A 11 -12.45 36.28 16.48
CA GLU A 11 -13.12 35.29 15.63
C GLU A 11 -12.10 34.35 14.97
N LEU A 12 -10.95 34.86 14.52
CA LEU A 12 -9.91 34.04 13.93
C LEU A 12 -9.29 33.07 14.94
N VAL A 13 -9.01 33.56 16.16
CA VAL A 13 -8.39 32.77 17.24
C VAL A 13 -9.29 31.61 17.69
N VAL A 14 -10.59 31.83 17.81
CA VAL A 14 -11.53 30.77 18.18
C VAL A 14 -11.60 29.69 17.09
N VAL A 15 -11.58 30.08 15.82
CA VAL A 15 -11.63 29.14 14.69
C VAL A 15 -10.39 28.25 14.66
N ILE A 16 -9.18 28.82 14.79
CA ILE A 16 -7.95 28.01 14.81
C ILE A 16 -7.90 27.07 16.02
N ALA A 17 -8.41 27.50 17.18
CA ALA A 17 -8.46 26.67 18.38
C ALA A 17 -9.31 25.40 18.15
N ILE A 18 -10.48 25.54 17.53
CA ILE A 18 -11.34 24.40 17.22
C ILE A 18 -10.70 23.49 16.15
N ILE A 19 -10.08 24.07 15.11
CA ILE A 19 -9.37 23.30 14.07
C ILE A 19 -8.27 22.44 14.69
N LEU A 20 -7.46 22.99 15.61
CA LEU A 20 -6.39 22.25 16.27
C LEU A 20 -6.90 21.05 17.08
N ILE A 21 -8.03 21.21 17.78
CA ILE A 21 -8.67 20.11 18.53
C ILE A 21 -9.09 18.99 17.58
N LEU A 22 -9.72 19.34 16.46
CA LEU A 22 -10.17 18.36 15.46
C LEU A 22 -9.00 17.63 14.80
N VAL A 23 -7.98 18.38 14.36
CA VAL A 23 -6.78 17.83 13.71
C VAL A 23 -6.03 16.86 14.61
N SER A 24 -5.94 17.16 15.91
CA SER A 24 -5.27 16.32 16.91
C SER A 24 -5.85 14.89 16.97
N ILE A 25 -7.16 14.73 16.72
CA ILE A 25 -7.83 13.42 16.71
C ILE A 25 -7.88 12.83 15.30
N ALA A 26 -8.09 13.68 14.28
CA ALA A 26 -8.27 13.25 12.90
C ALA A 26 -7.00 12.64 12.28
N VAL A 27 -5.84 13.27 12.47
CA VAL A 27 -4.57 12.84 11.87
C VAL A 27 -4.19 11.40 12.26
N PRO A 28 -4.06 11.02 13.54
CA PRO A 28 -3.65 9.66 13.90
C PRO A 28 -4.67 8.60 13.45
N LYS A 29 -5.96 8.94 13.42
CA LYS A 29 -7.01 8.04 12.91
C LYS A 29 -6.89 7.83 11.42
N TYR A 30 -6.65 8.90 10.66
CA TYR A 30 -6.45 8.84 9.21
C TYR A 30 -5.22 8.01 8.85
N GLU A 31 -4.08 8.26 9.52
CA GLU A 31 -2.84 7.50 9.28
C GLU A 31 -3.04 6.00 9.48
N LYS A 32 -3.68 5.59 10.58
CA LYS A 32 -3.97 4.17 10.85
C LYS A 32 -4.87 3.55 9.78
N SER A 33 -5.94 4.25 9.38
CA SER A 33 -6.87 3.76 8.35
C SER A 33 -6.19 3.62 7.00
N ASN A 34 -5.37 4.60 6.62
CA ASN A 34 -4.60 4.58 5.38
C ASN A 34 -3.59 3.44 5.36
N LEU A 35 -2.92 3.20 6.50
CA LEU A 35 -1.98 2.09 6.66
C LEU A 35 -2.65 0.72 6.55
N SER A 36 -3.83 0.55 7.15
CA SER A 36 -4.63 -0.67 7.01
C SER A 36 -5.10 -0.91 5.58
N ALA A 37 -5.52 0.14 4.86
CA ALA A 37 -5.89 0.03 3.45
C ALA A 37 -4.69 -0.37 2.58
N GLN A 38 -3.51 0.22 2.84
CA GLN A 38 -2.27 -0.16 2.16
C GLN A 38 -1.90 -1.62 2.42
N ALA A 39 -2.00 -2.10 3.65
CA ALA A 39 -1.74 -3.50 4.00
C ALA A 39 -2.69 -4.45 3.27
N ALA A 40 -3.99 -4.14 3.25
CA ALA A 40 -4.98 -4.96 2.59
C ALA A 40 -4.73 -5.04 1.07
N ALA A 41 -4.51 -3.90 0.41
CA ALA A 41 -4.19 -3.85 -1.02
C ALA A 41 -2.89 -4.61 -1.32
N HIS A 42 -1.86 -4.43 -0.50
CA HIS A 42 -0.60 -5.14 -0.65
C HIS A 42 -0.75 -6.67 -0.58
N ASN A 43 -1.52 -7.15 0.39
CA ASN A 43 -1.72 -8.59 0.57
C ASN A 43 -2.53 -9.20 -0.59
N VAL A 44 -3.42 -8.43 -1.21
CA VAL A 44 -4.09 -8.83 -2.44
C VAL A 44 -3.08 -8.89 -3.58
N ASN A 45 -2.28 -7.85 -3.78
CA ASN A 45 -1.24 -7.82 -4.83
C ASN A 45 -0.25 -8.99 -4.72
N VAL A 46 0.20 -9.33 -3.50
CA VAL A 46 1.07 -10.49 -3.25
C VAL A 46 0.42 -11.80 -3.75
N LYS A 47 -0.88 -11.98 -3.48
CA LYS A 47 -1.63 -13.16 -3.91
C LYS A 47 -1.83 -13.18 -5.42
N GLU A 48 -2.15 -12.04 -6.02
CA GLU A 48 -2.31 -11.92 -7.47
C GLU A 48 -1.00 -12.25 -8.19
N ILE A 49 0.13 -11.73 -7.73
CA ILE A 49 1.45 -12.04 -8.28
C ILE A 49 1.78 -13.52 -8.13
N LYS A 50 1.49 -14.11 -6.97
CA LYS A 50 1.68 -15.55 -6.77
C LYS A 50 0.83 -16.36 -7.74
N ASN A 51 -0.43 -15.99 -7.96
CA ASN A 51 -1.33 -16.67 -8.89
C ASN A 51 -0.86 -16.53 -10.34
N ALA A 52 -0.42 -15.34 -10.75
CA ALA A 52 0.17 -15.10 -12.06
C ALA A 52 1.44 -15.94 -12.27
N ALA A 53 2.31 -16.01 -11.28
CA ALA A 53 3.50 -16.87 -11.31
C ALA A 53 3.15 -18.37 -11.44
N ILE A 54 2.12 -18.85 -10.75
CA ILE A 54 1.62 -20.22 -10.89
C ILE A 54 1.17 -20.48 -12.33
N LEU A 55 0.34 -19.58 -12.87
CA LEU A 55 -0.19 -19.74 -14.23
C LEU A 55 0.94 -19.72 -15.26
N TYR A 56 1.92 -18.83 -15.12
CA TYR A 56 3.10 -18.77 -15.97
C TYR A 56 3.88 -20.09 -15.99
N LEU A 57 4.13 -20.68 -14.83
CA LEU A 57 4.86 -21.96 -14.72
C LEU A 57 4.08 -23.14 -15.31
N ILE A 58 2.74 -23.08 -15.30
CA ILE A 58 1.89 -24.08 -15.95
C ILE A 58 2.01 -23.97 -17.48
N GLU A 59 2.01 -22.75 -18.01
CA GLU A 59 2.14 -22.49 -19.45
C GLU A 59 3.58 -22.73 -19.96
N HIS A 60 4.58 -22.54 -19.10
CA HIS A 60 6.01 -22.67 -19.42
C HIS A 60 6.70 -23.72 -18.52
N PRO A 61 6.39 -25.02 -18.67
CA PRO A 61 6.84 -26.07 -17.75
C PRO A 61 8.37 -26.29 -17.72
N ASN A 62 9.10 -25.81 -18.72
CA ASN A 62 10.55 -25.93 -18.81
C ASN A 62 11.30 -24.71 -18.24
N GLU A 63 10.57 -23.67 -17.83
CA GLU A 63 11.16 -22.43 -17.34
C GLU A 63 10.93 -22.29 -15.83
N LYS A 64 12.02 -22.24 -15.07
CA LYS A 64 11.96 -22.10 -13.60
C LYS A 64 12.20 -20.66 -13.12
N ASN A 65 12.63 -19.77 -14.02
CA ASN A 65 12.95 -18.40 -13.69
C ASN A 65 11.75 -17.49 -14.01
N VAL A 66 10.96 -17.19 -12.99
CA VAL A 66 9.85 -16.25 -13.06
C VAL A 66 10.34 -14.88 -12.59
N THR A 67 10.26 -13.87 -13.45
CA THR A 67 10.49 -12.47 -13.07
C THR A 67 9.21 -11.67 -13.24
N ILE A 68 9.13 -10.51 -12.58
CA ILE A 68 7.95 -9.65 -12.60
C ILE A 68 7.62 -9.19 -14.03
N GLU A 69 8.65 -8.95 -14.84
CA GLU A 69 8.51 -8.46 -16.22
C GLU A 69 7.84 -9.50 -17.12
N LYS A 70 8.13 -10.79 -16.89
CA LYS A 70 7.48 -11.90 -17.62
C LYS A 70 6.02 -12.07 -17.26
N LEU A 71 5.60 -11.54 -16.11
CA LEU A 71 4.21 -11.57 -15.69
C LEU A 71 3.39 -10.37 -16.18
N SER A 72 3.98 -9.46 -16.96
CA SER A 72 3.30 -8.26 -17.45
C SER A 72 2.00 -8.57 -18.20
N ASP A 73 1.97 -9.65 -18.98
CA ASP A 73 0.79 -10.08 -19.76
C ASP A 73 -0.38 -10.58 -18.89
N TYR A 74 -0.14 -10.91 -17.62
CA TYR A 74 -1.17 -11.39 -16.69
C TYR A 74 -1.86 -10.26 -15.91
N PHE A 75 -1.47 -9.00 -16.14
CA PHE A 75 -2.04 -7.84 -15.46
C PHE A 75 -2.61 -6.82 -16.45
N GLU A 76 -3.94 -6.66 -16.43
CA GLU A 76 -4.64 -5.71 -17.31
C GLU A 76 -4.26 -4.24 -17.05
N ASN A 77 -3.98 -3.89 -15.80
CA ASN A 77 -3.70 -2.50 -15.36
C ASN A 77 -2.22 -2.27 -15.04
N GLY A 78 -1.35 -3.11 -15.58
CA GLY A 78 0.08 -3.10 -15.30
C GLY A 78 0.44 -3.76 -13.97
N ILE A 79 1.75 -3.92 -13.74
CA ILE A 79 2.28 -4.68 -12.61
C ILE A 79 1.92 -3.98 -11.28
N PRO A 80 1.29 -4.70 -10.32
CA PRO A 80 1.01 -4.18 -9.00
C PRO A 80 2.29 -3.79 -8.25
N LYS A 81 2.25 -2.69 -7.50
CA LYS A 81 3.39 -2.22 -6.69
C LYS A 81 3.28 -2.59 -5.21
N PRO A 82 4.40 -2.72 -4.49
CA PRO A 82 4.38 -2.87 -3.04
C PRO A 82 3.72 -1.67 -2.35
N ALA A 83 3.24 -1.86 -1.12
CA ALA A 83 2.71 -0.76 -0.32
C ALA A 83 3.80 0.29 -0.11
N LYS A 84 3.46 1.58 -0.28
CA LYS A 84 4.39 2.70 -0.14
C LYS A 84 5.11 2.70 1.20
N ALA A 85 4.40 2.32 2.27
CA ALA A 85 4.96 2.21 3.62
C ALA A 85 6.11 1.19 3.76
N LEU A 86 6.34 0.30 2.79
CA LEU A 86 7.44 -0.68 2.82
C LEU A 86 8.73 -0.15 2.17
N ASN A 87 8.72 1.01 1.51
CA ASN A 87 9.87 1.57 0.78
C ASN A 87 10.52 0.57 -0.20
N GLN A 88 9.70 -0.25 -0.86
CA GLN A 88 10.12 -1.21 -1.87
C GLN A 88 9.53 -0.75 -3.22
N GLU A 89 10.36 -0.68 -4.26
CA GLU A 89 9.90 -0.21 -5.57
C GLU A 89 9.12 -1.28 -6.34
N ASN A 90 9.60 -2.53 -6.28
CA ASN A 90 9.05 -3.66 -7.03
C ASN A 90 8.93 -4.90 -6.15
N PHE A 91 8.01 -5.79 -6.51
CA PHE A 91 8.01 -7.16 -6.00
C PHE A 91 9.15 -7.96 -6.64
N GLN A 92 9.55 -9.04 -5.98
CA GLN A 92 10.50 -10.05 -6.45
C GLN A 92 9.86 -11.42 -6.27
N ILE A 93 10.07 -12.32 -7.22
CA ILE A 93 9.52 -13.67 -7.21
C ILE A 93 10.70 -14.64 -7.17
N SER A 94 10.66 -15.58 -6.24
CA SER A 94 11.63 -16.66 -6.16
C SER A 94 10.89 -18.00 -6.13
N VAL A 95 11.30 -18.90 -7.01
CA VAL A 95 10.81 -20.28 -7.09
C VAL A 95 11.89 -21.18 -6.51
N ASP A 96 11.57 -21.92 -5.45
CA ASP A 96 12.50 -22.90 -4.87
C ASP A 96 12.52 -24.23 -5.66
N ASP A 97 13.47 -25.11 -5.34
CA ASP A 97 13.60 -26.43 -5.99
C ASP A 97 12.38 -27.34 -5.77
N ASN A 98 11.54 -27.02 -4.78
CA ASN A 98 10.30 -27.72 -4.46
C ASN A 98 9.08 -27.09 -5.17
N SER A 99 9.29 -26.18 -6.11
CA SER A 99 8.24 -25.43 -6.83
C SER A 99 7.38 -24.53 -5.92
N ASN A 100 7.86 -24.16 -4.74
CA ASN A 100 7.22 -23.15 -3.92
C ASN A 100 7.55 -21.77 -4.45
N ILE A 101 6.50 -21.01 -4.75
CA ILE A 101 6.60 -19.62 -5.20
C ILE A 101 6.54 -18.72 -3.97
N THR A 102 7.59 -17.93 -3.80
CA THR A 102 7.69 -16.89 -2.78
C THR A 102 7.70 -15.52 -3.44
N VAL A 103 6.92 -14.59 -2.90
CA VAL A 103 6.84 -13.20 -3.36
C VAL A 103 7.40 -12.32 -2.25
N THR A 104 8.38 -11.49 -2.59
CA THR A 104 9.04 -10.56 -1.67
C THR A 104 8.79 -9.13 -2.14
N PRO A 105 8.38 -8.18 -1.28
CA PRO A 105 7.96 -8.39 0.10
C PRO A 105 6.68 -9.25 0.18
N GLY A 106 6.62 -10.11 1.19
CA GLY A 106 5.48 -11.00 1.45
C GLY A 106 4.29 -10.26 2.04
N THR A 107 3.26 -11.00 2.45
CA THR A 107 2.09 -10.41 3.10
C THR A 107 2.48 -9.64 4.36
N VAL A 108 1.79 -8.54 4.64
CA VAL A 108 2.09 -7.62 5.73
C VAL A 108 0.90 -7.42 6.66
N LYS A 109 1.21 -7.07 7.92
CA LYS A 109 0.24 -6.66 8.93
C LYS A 109 0.57 -5.28 9.48
N VAL A 110 -0.46 -4.59 9.94
CA VAL A 110 -0.28 -3.28 10.60
C VAL A 110 0.23 -3.48 12.01
N ASN A 111 1.39 -2.92 12.33
CA ASN A 111 1.92 -2.84 13.69
C ASN A 111 2.17 -1.38 14.07
N GLY A 112 1.30 -0.83 14.91
CA GLY A 112 1.36 0.57 15.31
C GLY A 112 1.23 1.52 14.11
N LYS A 113 2.33 2.16 13.74
CA LYS A 113 2.44 3.11 12.61
C LYS A 113 3.16 2.54 11.39
N ASN A 114 3.56 1.27 11.42
CA ASN A 114 4.36 0.63 10.37
C ASN A 114 3.67 -0.62 9.80
N LEU A 115 4.11 -1.05 8.62
CA LEU A 115 3.80 -2.36 8.06
C LEU A 115 4.95 -3.31 8.36
N GLU A 116 4.62 -4.49 8.85
CA GLU A 116 5.59 -5.56 9.11
C GLU A 116 5.24 -6.78 8.26
N VAL A 117 6.25 -7.37 7.63
CA VAL A 117 6.10 -8.60 6.85
C VAL A 117 5.78 -9.75 7.80
N GLU A 118 4.72 -10.47 7.48
CA GLU A 118 4.34 -11.71 8.16
C GLU A 118 5.31 -12.80 7.70
N LYS A 119 6.07 -13.35 8.66
CA LYS A 119 7.03 -14.44 8.42
C LYS A 119 6.31 -15.76 8.19
#